data_AF-A0A2S9GNS5-F1
#
_entry.id   AF-A0A2S9GNS5-F1
#
_cell.length_a   1.000
_cell.length_b   1.000
_cell.length_c   1.000
_cell.angle_alpha   90.00
_cell.angle_beta   90.00
_cell.angle_gamma   90.00
#
_symmetry.space_group_name_H-M   'P 1'
#
loop_
_entity.id
_entity.type
_entity.pdbx_description
1 polymer ?
#
loop_
_entity_poly.entity_id
_entity_poly.type
_entity_poly.pdbx_seq_one_letter_code
_entity_poly.pdbx_strand_id
1 'polypeptide(L)' 'GTAVAVGNNGTGALSIPQPPDGITYTQVAASVFHTVLLRSDGVAIAIGGNGDGQLNIPPLSAGVTYTRVAAGEYTTV' A
#
# COMPACT_ATOMS: atom_id res chain seq x y z
N GLY A 1 5.16 5.58 11.09
CA GLY A 1 4.92 4.69 12.24
C GLY A 1 4.59 3.27 11.79
N THR A 2 3.97 2.48 12.66
CA THR A 2 3.42 1.15 12.34
C THR A 2 1.98 1.29 11.86
N ALA A 3 1.54 0.42 10.96
CA ALA A 3 0.15 0.35 10.52
C ALA A 3 -0.49 -0.96 11.00
N VAL A 4 -1.77 -0.89 11.38
CA VAL A 4 -2.57 -2.02 11.85
C VAL A 4 -3.92 -1.96 11.12
N ALA A 5 -4.46 -3.11 10.72
CA ALA A 5 -5.74 -3.21 10.04
C ALA A 5 -6.64 -4.25 10.71
N VAL A 6 -7.95 -3.98 10.73
CA VAL A 6 -8.99 -4.83 11.32
C VAL A 6 -10.23 -4.82 10.42
N GLY A 7 -11.01 -5.90 10.42
CA GLY A 7 -12.23 -6.03 9.61
C GLY A 7 -12.29 -7.33 8.81
N ASN A 8 -12.92 -7.29 7.64
CA ASN A 8 -12.98 -8.42 6.71
C ASN A 8 -11.63 -8.59 5.99
N ASN A 9 -11.07 -9.80 6.01
CA ASN A 9 -9.79 -10.12 5.35
C ASN A 9 -9.93 -11.11 4.19
N GLY A 10 -11.09 -11.21 3.55
CA GLY A 10 -11.33 -12.19 2.47
C GLY A 10 -10.39 -12.03 1.28
N THR A 11 -9.85 -10.83 1.07
CA THR A 11 -8.89 -10.51 0.01
C THR A 11 -7.44 -10.44 0.49
N GLY A 12 -7.17 -10.57 1.79
CA GLY A 12 -5.84 -10.35 2.36
C GLY A 12 -5.48 -8.88 2.61
N ALA A 13 -6.41 -7.93 2.40
CA ALA A 13 -6.17 -6.49 2.52
C ALA A 13 -5.80 -6.00 3.94
N LEU A 14 -5.90 -6.85 4.97
CA LEU A 14 -5.49 -6.52 6.34
C LEU A 14 -4.07 -7.03 6.68
N SER A 15 -3.44 -7.78 5.77
CA SER A 15 -2.15 -8.43 6.01
C SER A 15 -0.99 -7.45 5.81
N ILE A 16 -0.92 -6.42 6.67
CA ILE A 16 0.09 -5.36 6.58
C ILE A 16 1.49 -5.93 6.86
N PRO A 17 2.44 -5.88 5.91
CA PRO A 17 3.79 -6.37 6.15
C PRO A 17 4.55 -5.43 7.09
N GLN A 18 5.52 -5.97 7.83
CA GLN A 18 6.46 -5.12 8.55
C GLN A 18 7.37 -4.39 7.55
N PRO A 19 7.58 -3.07 7.70
CA PRO A 19 8.56 -2.35 6.89
C PRO A 19 9.98 -2.79 7.28
N PRO A 20 10.99 -2.54 6.42
CA PRO A 20 12.40 -2.73 6.78
C PRO A 20 12.79 -1.91 8.01
N ASP A 21 13.87 -2.32 8.69
CA ASP A 21 14.37 -1.62 9.87
C ASP A 21 14.66 -0.14 9.58
N GLY A 22 14.24 0.74 10.49
CA GLY A 22 14.36 2.20 10.33
C GLY A 22 13.37 2.82 9.33
N ILE A 23 12.59 2.02 8.60
CA ILE A 23 11.53 2.50 7.71
C ILE A 23 10.18 2.41 8.42
N THR A 24 9.33 3.40 8.20
CA THR A 24 7.99 3.42 8.79
C THR A 24 6.94 3.79 7.76
N TYR A 25 5.68 3.45 7.99
CA TYR A 25 4.58 3.91 7.16
C TYR A 25 4.24 5.37 7.44
N THR A 26 4.09 6.17 6.39
CA THR A 26 3.81 7.62 6.44
C THR A 26 2.41 7.96 5.96
N GLN A 27 1.80 7.11 5.11
CA GLN A 27 0.43 7.26 4.64
C GLN A 27 -0.20 5.88 4.40
N VAL A 28 -1.52 5.81 4.54
CA VAL A 28 -2.34 4.66 4.17
C VAL A 28 -3.58 5.15 3.42
N ALA A 29 -4.00 4.40 2.40
CA ALA A 29 -5.29 4.53 1.73
C ALA A 29 -5.90 3.14 1.58
N ALA A 30 -7.19 2.98 1.86
CA ALA A 30 -7.86 1.69 1.80
C ALA A 30 -9.16 1.80 0.99
N SER A 31 -9.50 0.73 0.27
CA SER A 31 -10.77 0.57 -0.43
C SER A 31 -11.40 -0.79 -0.08
N VAL A 32 -12.46 -1.16 -0.81
CA VAL A 32 -13.18 -2.43 -0.59
C VAL A 32 -12.27 -3.65 -0.78
N PHE A 33 -11.34 -3.59 -1.74
CA PHE A 33 -10.56 -4.76 -2.16
C PHE A 33 -9.11 -4.73 -1.70
N HIS A 34 -8.51 -3.56 -1.54
CA HIS A 34 -7.07 -3.43 -1.28
C HIS A 34 -6.73 -2.26 -0.36
N THR A 35 -5.53 -2.31 0.21
CA THR A 35 -4.92 -1.24 1.00
C THR A 35 -3.57 -0.87 0.39
N VAL A 36 -3.30 0.42 0.25
CA VAL A 36 -2.05 0.99 -0.24
C VAL A 36 -1.35 1.69 0.92
N LEU A 37 -0.05 1.39 1.11
CA LEU A 37 0.78 1.98 2.15
C LEU A 37 1.98 2.68 1.54
N LEU A 38 2.23 3.92 1.97
CA LEU A 38 3.44 4.65 1.64
C LEU A 38 4.44 4.52 2.78
N ARG A 39 5.68 4.13 2.46
CA ARG A 39 6.79 4.06 3.40
C ARG A 39 7.58 5.38 3.43
N SER A 40 8.32 5.60 4.50
CA SER A 40 9.17 6.79 4.69
C SER A 40 10.36 6.87 3.73
N ASP A 41 10.72 5.76 3.08
CA ASP A 41 11.71 5.72 1.99
C ASP A 41 11.11 6.06 0.62
N GLY A 42 9.83 6.41 0.55
CA GLY A 42 9.17 6.81 -0.69
C GLY A 42 8.72 5.64 -1.57
N VAL A 43 8.77 4.41 -1.06
CA VAL A 43 8.20 3.24 -1.74
C VAL A 43 6.75 3.04 -1.31
N ALA A 44 5.89 2.81 -2.29
CA ALA A 44 4.51 2.40 -2.05
C ALA A 44 4.38 0.87 -2.21
N ILE A 45 3.56 0.26 -1.36
CA ILE A 45 3.16 -1.14 -1.47
C ILE A 45 1.64 -1.23 -1.43
N ALA A 46 1.08 -2.25 -2.05
CA ALA A 46 -0.35 -2.54 -1.97
C ALA A 46 -0.57 -4.01 -1.62
N ILE A 47 -1.62 -4.26 -0.83
CA ILE A 47 -2.03 -5.58 -0.36
C ILE A 47 -3.54 -5.77 -0.56
N GLY A 48 -3.99 -7.00 -0.79
CA GLY A 48 -5.41 -7.32 -0.98
C GLY A 48 -5.71 -7.97 -2.33
N GLY A 49 -6.87 -7.64 -2.90
CA GLY A 49 -7.29 -8.12 -4.22
C GLY A 49 -6.49 -7.46 -5.34
N ASN A 50 -6.15 -8.25 -6.36
CA ASN A 50 -5.37 -7.80 -7.53
C ASN A 50 -6.02 -8.20 -8.87
N GLY A 51 -7.34 -8.42 -8.90
CA GLY A 51 -8.04 -8.93 -10.08
C GLY A 51 -7.91 -8.02 -11.30
N ASP A 52 -7.78 -6.71 -11.08
CA ASP A 52 -7.65 -5.70 -12.13
C ASP A 52 -6.25 -5.04 -12.13
N GLY A 53 -5.30 -5.63 -11.42
CA GLY A 53 -3.92 -5.11 -11.33
C GLY A 53 -3.74 -3.98 -10.32
N GLN A 54 -4.64 -3.81 -9.34
CA GLN A 54 -4.57 -2.73 -8.33
C GLN A 54 -3.27 -2.72 -7.54
N LEU A 55 -2.62 -3.88 -7.38
CA LEU A 55 -1.38 -4.01 -6.61
C LEU A 55 -0.11 -3.80 -7.47
N ASN A 56 -0.26 -3.63 -8.78
CA ASN A 56 0.87 -3.52 -9.72
C ASN A 56 1.46 -2.09 -9.71
N ILE A 57 1.94 -1.65 -8.56
CA ILE A 57 2.60 -0.35 -8.41
C ILE A 57 3.93 -0.39 -9.19
N PRO A 58 4.17 0.55 -10.13
CA PRO A 58 5.37 0.51 -10.94
C PRO A 58 6.62 0.83 -10.12
N PRO A 59 7.77 0.23 -10.45
CA PRO A 59 9.03 0.63 -9.85
C PRO A 59 9.39 2.05 -10.30
N LEU A 60 10.01 2.81 -9.40
CA LEU A 60 10.52 4.14 -9.69
C LEU A 60 12.01 4.10 -10.06
N SER A 61 12.42 5.02 -10.93
CA SER A 61 13.82 5.27 -11.23
C SER A 61 14.58 5.72 -9.98
N ALA A 62 15.90 5.52 -9.96
CA ALA A 62 16.75 5.96 -8.86
C ALA A 62 16.58 7.46 -8.57
N GLY A 63 16.38 7.82 -7.30
CA GLY A 63 16.17 9.19 -6.86
C GLY A 63 14.74 9.72 -7.00
N VAL A 64 13.80 8.91 -7.52
CA VAL A 64 12.37 9.24 -7.59
C VAL A 64 11.61 8.47 -6.52
N THR A 65 10.71 9.16 -5.82
CA THR A 65 9.93 8.60 -4.72
C THR A 65 8.46 8.96 -4.85
N TYR A 66 7.58 8.04 -4.44
CA TYR A 66 6.19 8.38 -4.19
C TYR A 66 6.09 9.32 -2.99
N THR A 67 5.18 10.30 -3.08
CA THR A 67 4.95 11.25 -1.99
C THR A 67 3.53 11.16 -1.44
N ARG A 68 2.59 10.59 -2.21
CA ARG A 68 1.19 10.40 -1.83
C ARG A 68 0.66 9.10 -2.44
N VAL A 69 -0.34 8.52 -1.79
CA VAL A 69 -1.11 7.37 -2.28
C VAL A 69 -2.61 7.56 -2.04
N ALA A 70 -3.43 7.02 -2.93
CA ALA A 70 -4.88 6.90 -2.84
C ALA A 70 -5.36 5.55 -3.40
N ALA A 71 -6.47 5.06 -2.88
CA ALA A 71 -7.10 3.80 -3.28
C ALA A 71 -8.53 4.06 -3.74
N GLY A 72 -8.83 3.71 -4.99
CA GLY A 72 -10.18 3.61 -5.53
C GLY A 72 -10.72 2.19 -5.40
N GLU A 73 -11.93 1.94 -5.89
CA GLU A 73 -12.52 0.59 -5.85
C GLU A 73 -11.66 -0.40 -6.65
N TYR A 74 -11.28 -0.04 -7.86
CA TYR A 74 -10.45 -0.86 -8.76
C TYR A 74 -9.14 -0.18 -9.18
N THR A 75 -8.72 0.89 -8.50
CA THR A 75 -7.57 1.71 -8.91
C THR A 75 -6.67 2.09 -7.74
N THR A 76 -5.40 2.36 -8.03
CA THR A 76 -4.39 2.91 -7.12
C THR A 76 -3.80 4.16 -7.78
N VAL A 77 -3.69 5.27 -7.05
CA VAL A 77 -3.15 6.57 -7.55
C VAL A 77 -2.07 7.10 -6.61
#